data_AF-A0A0K0J572-F1
#
_entry.id   AF-A0A0K0J572-F1
#
_cell.length_a   1.000
_cell.length_b   1.000
_cell.length_c   1.000
_cell.angle_alpha   90.00
_cell.angle_beta   90.00
_cell.angle_gamma   90.00
#
_symmetry.space_group_name_H-M   'P 1'
#
loop_
_entity.id
_entity.type
_entity.pdbx_description
1 polymer ?
#
loop_
_entity_poly.entity_id
_entity_poly.type
_entity_poly.pdbx_seq_one_letter_code
_entity_poly.pdbx_strand_id
1 'polypeptide(L)'
;MDSSGEFVKVDSSGEIVTSMTDLERTKLAEELDDDLDYFLDSLAKQEPKKPFVYDEWCREIDQHPAFMTVLEPDKNGEFSEAIQALQALKYEDDELEDRRAAAEKHKLDGNKHYKYKKYHWAINRYTDGINQRCTDRSLNSVLYANRAAAQKRIGNIGSAFRDCFFARKFNPDNMKAVIRGAECLVELGRGKQCMDWLKGSKEYYKAAKCISYNHTHKADDDYVNELYEKAQHLALIEDRNERKRRHDYVKDLTEKQRLLSAFKVRDINFRPPLCYDNPEFFEWSQVEVQLPVLRKTERVYVDNCGILHWPILVQYPEVGKVNIITDCSEENSITDMFGFYEQRTPHDDTTFNAELMPWTRFREAFSIPGFIIVQGLPTIQIYTKKHAEANFVRVEDCFYITK
;
A
#
# COMPACT_ATOMS: atom_id res chain seq x y z
N MET A 1 12.16 -34.34 34.08
CA MET A 1 12.51 -34.54 35.49
C MET A 1 13.78 -35.37 35.51
N ASP A 2 14.89 -34.77 35.92
CA ASP A 2 16.10 -35.52 36.21
C ASP A 2 16.10 -36.00 37.67
N SER A 3 17.19 -36.65 38.09
CA SER A 3 17.35 -37.24 39.42
C SER A 3 17.33 -36.25 40.58
N SER A 4 17.30 -34.93 40.33
CA SER A 4 17.13 -33.90 41.36
C SER A 4 15.69 -33.43 41.55
N GLY A 5 14.75 -33.92 40.73
CA GLY A 5 13.31 -33.59 40.85
C GLY A 5 12.95 -32.20 40.34
N GLU A 6 13.87 -31.47 39.70
CA GLU A 6 13.61 -30.13 39.20
C GLU A 6 12.95 -30.13 37.81
N PHE A 7 11.99 -29.22 37.63
CA PHE A 7 11.25 -29.03 36.37
C PHE A 7 12.08 -28.19 35.40
N VAL A 8 12.73 -28.87 34.45
CA VAL A 8 13.55 -28.22 33.41
C VAL A 8 12.65 -27.71 32.27
N LYS A 9 12.76 -26.43 31.92
CA LYS A 9 12.09 -25.84 30.76
C LYS A 9 12.78 -26.32 29.47
N VAL A 10 11.98 -26.84 28.56
CA VAL A 10 12.40 -27.32 27.24
C VAL A 10 11.78 -26.39 26.20
N ASP A 11 12.56 -25.94 25.23
CA ASP A 11 12.05 -25.10 24.14
C ASP A 11 11.39 -25.93 23.02
N SER A 12 10.84 -25.27 22.01
CA SER A 12 10.11 -25.93 20.91
C SER A 12 10.97 -26.88 20.06
N SER A 13 12.30 -26.84 20.20
CA SER A 13 13.25 -27.73 19.52
C SER A 13 13.64 -28.94 20.36
N GLY A 14 13.20 -29.04 21.61
CA GLY A 14 13.54 -30.16 22.49
C GLY A 14 14.91 -30.05 23.15
N GLU A 15 15.59 -28.90 23.03
CA GLU A 15 16.89 -28.68 23.66
C GLU A 15 16.74 -28.17 25.11
N ILE A 16 17.58 -28.71 25.98
CA ILE A 16 17.63 -28.37 27.41
C ILE A 16 18.34 -27.02 27.51
N VAL A 17 17.58 -25.97 27.87
CA VAL A 17 18.13 -24.62 28.13
C VAL A 17 19.01 -24.70 29.37
N THR A 18 20.28 -25.03 29.16
CA THR A 18 21.29 -25.15 30.19
C THR A 18 21.84 -23.77 30.53
N SER A 19 21.75 -23.47 31.83
CA SER A 19 22.44 -22.43 32.59
C SER A 19 23.40 -21.52 31.81
N MET A 20 23.08 -20.22 31.82
CA MET A 20 23.94 -19.08 31.52
C MET A 20 25.44 -19.41 31.64
N THR A 21 26.15 -19.27 30.53
CA THR A 21 27.57 -19.62 30.38
C THR A 21 28.45 -18.84 31.37
N ASP A 22 29.62 -19.37 31.75
CA ASP A 22 30.52 -18.67 32.70
C ASP A 22 30.91 -17.26 32.20
N LEU A 23 30.95 -17.06 30.87
CA LEU A 23 31.16 -15.75 30.26
C LEU A 23 29.96 -14.80 30.45
N GLU A 24 28.73 -15.31 30.34
CA GLU A 24 27.54 -14.51 30.60
C GLU A 24 27.40 -14.19 32.10
N ARG A 25 27.75 -15.12 32.99
CA ARG A 25 27.76 -14.89 34.45
C ARG A 25 28.79 -13.83 34.85
N THR A 26 29.97 -13.86 34.25
CA THR A 26 31.01 -12.85 34.50
C THR A 26 30.59 -11.48 33.97
N LYS A 27 30.02 -11.40 32.77
CA LYS A 27 29.43 -10.16 32.25
C LYS A 27 28.30 -9.60 33.12
N LEU A 28 27.39 -10.46 33.57
CA LEU A 28 26.29 -10.04 34.43
C LEU A 28 26.80 -9.55 35.79
N ALA A 29 27.85 -10.17 36.33
CA ALA A 29 28.49 -9.72 37.56
C ALA A 29 29.16 -8.33 37.38
N GLU A 30 29.86 -8.11 36.25
CA GLU A 30 30.40 -6.79 35.90
C GLU A 30 29.28 -5.75 35.74
N GLU A 31 28.18 -6.07 35.04
CA GLU A 31 27.03 -5.15 34.94
C GLU A 31 26.39 -4.85 36.30
N LEU A 32 26.29 -5.84 37.19
CA LEU A 32 25.73 -5.64 38.53
C LEU A 32 26.63 -4.76 39.40
N ASP A 33 27.95 -4.93 39.30
CA ASP A 33 28.92 -4.09 40.00
C ASP A 33 28.89 -2.66 39.44
N ASP A 34 28.80 -2.47 38.12
CA ASP A 34 28.65 -1.17 37.48
C ASP A 34 27.32 -0.47 37.86
N ASP A 35 26.21 -1.21 37.87
CA ASP A 35 24.91 -0.71 38.32
C ASP A 35 24.92 -0.35 39.80
N LEU A 36 25.60 -1.15 40.62
CA LEU A 36 25.77 -0.89 42.05
C LEU A 36 26.64 0.35 42.28
N ASP A 37 27.74 0.50 41.56
CA ASP A 37 28.60 1.68 41.61
C ASP A 37 27.85 2.92 41.13
N TYR A 38 27.07 2.83 40.06
CA TYR A 38 26.20 3.91 39.60
C TYR A 38 25.14 4.26 40.67
N PHE A 39 24.54 3.27 41.31
CA PHE A 39 23.59 3.47 42.38
C PHE A 39 24.23 4.12 43.61
N LEU A 40 25.41 3.66 44.03
CA LEU A 40 26.19 4.22 45.13
C LEU A 40 26.63 5.66 44.85
N ASP A 41 27.07 5.94 43.62
CA ASP A 41 27.39 7.29 43.16
C ASP A 41 26.13 8.18 43.13
N SER A 42 24.98 7.64 42.74
CA SER A 42 23.69 8.36 42.83
C SER A 42 23.30 8.68 44.27
N LEU A 43 23.59 7.78 45.22
CA LEU A 43 23.35 8.00 46.65
C LEU A 43 24.32 9.05 47.21
N ALA A 44 25.58 9.03 46.78
CA ALA A 44 26.57 10.04 47.16
C ALA A 44 26.27 11.42 46.55
N LYS A 45 25.69 11.45 45.34
CA LYS A 45 25.23 12.65 44.63
C LYS A 45 23.88 13.17 45.09
N GLN A 46 23.18 12.50 46.00
CA GLN A 46 21.98 13.11 46.59
C GLN A 46 22.39 14.42 47.22
N GLU A 47 21.96 15.52 46.58
CA GLU A 47 22.11 16.85 47.13
C GLU A 47 21.64 16.81 48.58
N PRO A 48 22.39 17.42 49.52
CA PRO A 48 21.99 17.42 50.93
C PRO A 48 20.54 17.83 50.99
N LYS A 49 19.67 16.90 51.44
CA LYS A 49 18.23 17.14 51.54
C LYS A 49 18.07 18.50 52.18
N LYS A 50 17.47 19.45 51.46
CA LYS A 50 17.26 20.81 51.96
C LYS A 50 16.77 20.66 53.40
N PRO A 51 17.42 21.32 54.39
CA PRO A 51 17.01 21.20 55.77
C PRO A 51 15.50 21.37 55.82
N PHE A 52 14.80 20.44 56.47
CA PHE A 52 13.36 20.57 56.64
C PHE A 52 13.12 21.83 57.48
N VAL A 53 12.77 22.92 56.80
CA VAL A 53 12.43 24.19 57.45
C VAL A 53 10.94 24.14 57.69
N TYR A 54 10.57 23.93 58.95
CA TYR A 54 9.16 23.85 59.36
C TYR A 54 8.34 25.03 58.84
N ASP A 55 8.89 26.24 58.93
CA ASP A 55 8.22 27.47 58.47
C ASP A 55 7.96 27.49 56.95
N GLU A 56 8.89 26.97 56.14
CA GLU A 56 8.71 26.92 54.68
C GLU A 56 7.70 25.85 54.29
N TRP A 57 7.74 24.69 54.95
CA TRP A 57 6.74 23.64 54.76
C TRP A 57 5.34 24.09 55.17
N CYS A 58 5.20 24.76 56.31
CA CYS A 58 3.94 25.38 56.73
C CYS A 58 3.45 26.38 55.68
N ARG A 59 4.33 27.24 55.15
CA ARG A 59 3.97 28.19 54.08
C ARG A 59 3.46 27.49 52.82
N GLU A 60 4.10 26.41 52.39
CA GLU A 60 3.66 25.63 51.22
C GLU A 60 2.30 24.95 51.45
N ILE A 61 2.10 24.34 52.62
CA ILE A 61 0.85 23.67 52.99
C ILE A 61 -0.28 24.68 53.16
N ASP A 62 -0.03 25.83 53.79
CA ASP A 62 -1.01 26.89 53.96
C ASP A 62 -1.41 27.53 52.63
N GLN A 63 -0.58 27.41 51.60
CA GLN A 63 -0.90 27.84 50.23
C GLN A 63 -1.55 26.71 49.39
N HIS A 64 -1.60 25.48 49.89
CA HIS A 64 -2.20 24.37 49.17
C HIS A 64 -3.74 24.47 49.25
N PRO A 65 -4.48 24.29 48.13
CA PRO A 65 -5.94 24.48 48.06
C PRO A 65 -6.74 23.69 49.09
N ALA A 66 -6.24 22.53 49.51
CA ALA A 66 -6.91 21.66 50.48
C ALA A 66 -6.85 22.18 51.93
N PHE A 67 -5.87 23.02 52.26
CA PHE A 67 -5.59 23.46 53.65
C PHE A 67 -5.64 24.98 53.83
N MET A 68 -5.53 25.74 52.73
CA MET A 68 -5.62 27.19 52.79
C MET A 68 -6.98 27.67 53.30
N THR A 69 -6.96 28.66 54.19
CA THR A 69 -8.20 29.28 54.72
C THR A 69 -8.57 30.56 53.98
N VAL A 70 -7.59 31.23 53.36
CA VAL A 70 -7.77 32.50 52.65
C VAL A 70 -7.02 32.46 51.32
N LEU A 71 -7.72 32.81 50.23
CA LEU A 71 -7.16 32.93 48.87
C LEU A 71 -6.39 34.24 48.72
N GLU A 72 -5.12 34.23 49.10
CA GLU A 72 -4.21 35.36 48.91
C GLU A 72 -3.07 34.99 47.94
N PRO A 73 -2.80 35.83 46.93
CA PRO A 73 -1.61 35.66 46.11
C PRO A 73 -0.36 35.88 46.96
N ASP A 74 0.75 35.24 46.57
CA ASP A 74 2.02 35.44 47.23
C ASP A 74 2.55 36.87 47.04
N LYS A 75 3.73 37.17 47.60
CA LYS A 75 4.36 38.49 47.49
C LYS A 75 4.67 38.92 46.05
N ASN A 76 4.74 37.96 45.11
CA ASN A 76 4.98 38.22 43.70
C ASN A 76 3.67 38.44 42.94
N GLY A 77 2.51 38.30 43.60
CA GLY A 77 1.20 38.39 42.97
C GLY A 77 0.76 37.09 42.30
N GLU A 78 1.48 35.98 42.52
CA GLU A 78 1.22 34.69 41.92
C GLU A 78 0.55 33.74 42.93
N PHE A 79 -0.40 32.92 42.46
CA PHE A 79 -0.99 31.88 43.31
C PHE A 79 -0.08 30.64 43.34
N SER A 80 -0.21 29.81 44.38
CA SER A 80 0.48 28.50 44.42
C SER A 80 0.15 27.66 43.17
N GLU A 81 1.12 26.87 42.71
CA GLU A 81 1.00 26.03 41.51
C GLU A 81 -0.28 25.18 41.50
N ALA A 82 -0.66 24.64 42.67
CA ALA A 82 -1.88 23.87 42.82
C ALA A 82 -3.17 24.70 42.62
N ILE A 83 -3.16 25.96 43.06
CA ILE A 83 -4.27 26.90 42.82
C ILE A 83 -4.30 27.31 41.36
N GLN A 84 -3.16 27.59 40.73
CA GLN A 84 -3.09 27.90 39.30
C GLN A 84 -3.60 26.73 38.46
N ALA A 85 -3.27 25.50 38.82
CA ALA A 85 -3.79 24.29 38.18
C ALA A 85 -5.33 24.17 38.35
N LEU A 86 -5.85 24.42 39.54
CA LEU A 86 -7.32 24.46 39.77
C LEU A 86 -7.99 25.61 39.01
N GLN A 87 -7.34 26.77 38.92
CA GLN A 87 -7.81 27.91 38.15
C GLN A 87 -7.89 27.54 36.67
N ALA A 88 -6.84 26.93 36.12
CA ALA A 88 -6.82 26.44 34.75
C ALA A 88 -7.95 25.42 34.50
N LEU A 89 -8.16 24.45 35.40
CA LEU A 89 -9.25 23.47 35.28
C LEU A 89 -10.64 24.13 35.31
N LYS A 90 -10.83 25.14 36.16
CA LYS A 90 -12.13 25.82 36.29
C LYS A 90 -12.45 26.68 35.07
N TYR A 91 -11.47 27.39 34.52
CA TYR A 91 -11.67 28.28 33.38
C TYR A 91 -11.48 27.58 32.02
N GLU A 92 -10.93 26.36 31.98
CA GLU A 92 -10.98 25.48 30.80
C GLU A 92 -12.43 25.15 30.38
N ASP A 93 -13.38 25.12 31.34
CA ASP A 93 -14.80 24.92 31.06
C ASP A 93 -15.39 26.06 30.21
N ASP A 94 -14.97 27.31 30.45
CA ASP A 94 -15.39 28.46 29.63
C ASP A 94 -14.85 28.31 28.18
N GLU A 95 -13.61 27.86 28.01
CA GLU A 95 -13.02 27.56 26.70
C GLU A 95 -13.72 26.36 26.01
N LEU A 96 -14.22 25.39 26.78
CA LEU A 96 -15.01 24.27 26.27
C LEU A 96 -16.40 24.71 25.77
N GLU A 97 -17.09 25.57 26.53
CA GLU A 97 -18.36 26.16 26.10
C GLU A 97 -18.18 26.99 24.83
N ASP A 98 -17.11 27.78 24.74
CA ASP A 98 -16.75 28.55 23.56
C ASP A 98 -16.48 27.65 22.34
N ARG A 99 -15.73 26.56 22.51
CA ARG A 99 -15.50 25.56 21.44
C ARG A 99 -16.77 24.90 20.97
N ARG A 100 -17.70 24.60 21.89
CA ARG A 100 -19.02 24.04 21.54
C ARG A 100 -19.85 25.04 20.75
N ALA A 101 -19.91 26.29 21.19
CA ALA A 101 -20.63 27.36 20.49
C ALA A 101 -20.05 27.64 19.10
N ALA A 102 -18.72 27.64 18.97
CA ALA A 102 -18.02 27.77 17.69
C ALA A 102 -18.35 26.61 16.74
N ALA A 103 -18.32 25.37 17.24
CA ALA A 103 -18.69 24.18 16.46
C ALA A 103 -20.16 24.21 16.01
N GLU A 104 -21.08 24.65 16.86
CA GLU A 104 -22.49 24.87 16.53
C GLU A 104 -22.67 25.93 15.43
N LYS A 105 -21.96 27.06 15.52
CA LYS A 105 -21.97 28.10 14.48
C LYS A 105 -21.50 27.56 13.13
N HIS A 106 -20.39 26.83 13.11
CA HIS A 106 -19.88 26.17 11.90
C HIS A 106 -20.84 25.12 11.34
N LYS A 107 -21.53 24.36 12.19
CA LYS A 107 -22.61 23.43 11.79
C LYS A 107 -23.73 24.19 11.07
N LEU A 108 -24.21 25.29 11.64
CA LEU A 108 -25.28 26.10 11.06
C LEU A 108 -24.88 26.70 9.71
N ASP A 109 -23.67 27.22 9.59
CA ASP A 109 -23.16 27.79 8.33
C ASP A 109 -22.94 26.70 7.27
N GLY A 110 -22.44 25.52 7.66
CA GLY A 110 -22.38 24.35 6.79
C GLY A 110 -23.76 23.92 6.27
N ASN A 111 -24.77 23.92 7.15
CA ASN A 111 -26.16 23.60 6.78
C ASN A 111 -26.73 24.61 5.78
N LYS A 112 -26.44 25.91 5.95
CA LYS A 112 -26.81 26.95 4.97
C LYS A 112 -26.20 26.66 3.60
N HIS A 113 -24.88 26.45 3.54
CA HIS A 113 -24.20 26.12 2.29
C HIS A 113 -24.73 24.83 1.64
N TYR A 114 -25.01 23.80 2.44
CA TYR A 114 -25.59 22.54 1.96
C TYR A 114 -26.98 22.77 1.34
N LYS A 115 -27.84 23.58 1.97
CA LYS A 115 -29.16 23.95 1.43
C LYS A 115 -29.05 24.67 0.08
N TYR A 116 -28.06 25.53 -0.08
CA TYR A 116 -27.77 26.20 -1.35
C TYR A 116 -27.00 25.31 -2.36
N LYS A 117 -26.90 23.99 -2.12
CA LYS A 117 -26.15 23.02 -2.95
C LYS A 117 -24.67 23.39 -3.17
N LYS A 118 -24.11 24.23 -2.30
CA LYS A 118 -22.70 24.62 -2.31
C LYS A 118 -21.89 23.61 -1.48
N TYR A 119 -21.78 22.38 -1.98
CA TYR A 119 -21.25 21.25 -1.21
C TYR A 119 -19.79 21.41 -0.75
N HIS A 120 -18.91 21.97 -1.60
CA HIS A 120 -17.53 22.27 -1.21
C HIS A 120 -17.46 23.23 -0.01
N TRP A 121 -18.25 24.31 -0.05
CA TRP A 121 -18.33 25.27 1.04
C TRP A 121 -18.93 24.65 2.31
N ALA A 122 -19.92 23.77 2.16
CA ALA A 122 -20.48 23.03 3.28
C ALA A 122 -19.44 22.13 3.95
N ILE A 123 -18.64 21.39 3.16
CA ILE A 123 -17.55 20.54 3.66
C ILE A 123 -16.53 21.36 4.43
N ASN A 124 -16.13 22.52 3.91
CA ASN A 124 -15.16 23.39 4.57
C ASN A 124 -15.71 23.82 5.94
N ARG A 125 -16.97 24.28 6.02
CA ARG A 125 -17.56 24.70 7.29
C ARG A 125 -17.76 23.56 8.28
N TYR A 126 -18.17 22.38 7.84
CA TYR A 126 -18.22 21.23 8.75
C TYR A 126 -16.82 20.82 9.24
N THR A 127 -15.80 20.95 8.39
CA THR A 127 -14.41 20.68 8.75
C THR A 127 -13.90 21.70 9.77
N ASP A 128 -14.18 22.99 9.58
CA ASP A 128 -13.88 24.03 10.57
C ASP A 128 -14.55 23.71 11.92
N GLY A 129 -15.80 23.22 11.91
CA GLY A 129 -16.51 22.78 13.11
C GLY A 129 -15.87 21.57 13.80
N ILE A 130 -15.43 20.57 13.02
CA ILE A 130 -14.70 19.41 13.55
C ILE A 130 -13.35 19.83 14.14
N ASN A 131 -12.69 20.81 13.52
CA ASN A 131 -11.40 21.34 13.97
C ASN A 131 -11.49 22.10 15.30
N GLN A 132 -12.68 22.52 15.74
CA GLN A 132 -12.87 23.06 17.09
C GLN A 132 -12.65 22.02 18.19
N ARG A 133 -12.65 20.72 17.86
CA ARG A 133 -12.43 19.61 18.80
C ARG A 133 -13.31 19.72 20.05
N CYS A 134 -14.60 19.97 19.86
CA CYS A 134 -15.54 20.06 20.97
C CYS A 134 -15.65 18.70 21.70
N THR A 135 -15.90 18.72 23.01
CA THR A 135 -16.08 17.51 23.82
C THR A 135 -17.46 16.86 23.62
N ASP A 136 -18.43 17.61 23.07
CA ASP A 136 -19.77 17.13 22.77
C ASP A 136 -19.76 16.09 21.65
N ARG A 137 -19.86 14.81 22.04
CA ARG A 137 -19.88 13.67 21.12
C ARG A 137 -21.08 13.70 20.18
N SER A 138 -22.24 14.20 20.63
CA SER A 138 -23.44 14.27 19.80
C SER A 138 -23.25 15.29 18.68
N LEU A 139 -22.73 16.47 19.00
CA LEU A 139 -22.41 17.52 18.03
C LEU A 139 -21.36 17.04 17.01
N ASN A 140 -20.29 16.41 17.48
CA ASN A 140 -19.28 15.81 16.60
C ASN A 140 -19.90 14.79 15.64
N SER A 141 -20.74 13.88 16.15
CA SER A 141 -21.44 12.90 15.30
C SER A 141 -22.24 13.57 14.18
N VAL A 142 -22.96 14.65 14.50
CA VAL A 142 -23.75 15.41 13.53
C VAL A 142 -22.86 16.10 12.50
N LEU A 143 -21.76 16.73 12.92
CA LEU A 143 -20.80 17.39 12.01
C LEU A 143 -20.21 16.40 11.00
N TYR A 144 -19.74 15.24 11.47
CA TYR A 144 -19.24 14.18 10.60
C TYR A 144 -20.34 13.64 9.67
N ALA A 145 -21.55 13.38 10.19
CA ALA A 145 -22.66 12.88 9.38
C ALA A 145 -23.08 13.87 8.28
N ASN A 146 -23.07 15.18 8.58
CA ASN A 146 -23.41 16.23 7.61
C ASN A 146 -22.29 16.42 6.59
N ARG A 147 -21.03 16.34 7.00
CA ARG A 147 -19.88 16.34 6.08
C ARG A 147 -19.94 15.15 5.14
N ALA A 148 -20.27 13.96 5.63
CA ALA A 148 -20.48 12.78 4.80
C ALA A 148 -21.56 13.02 3.74
N ALA A 149 -22.67 13.67 4.10
CA ALA A 149 -23.74 13.99 3.16
C ALA A 149 -23.25 14.90 2.03
N ALA A 150 -22.45 15.91 2.37
CA ALA A 150 -21.87 16.83 1.38
C ALA A 150 -20.81 16.14 0.51
N GLN A 151 -19.94 15.31 1.10
CA GLN A 151 -18.93 14.51 0.36
C GLN A 151 -19.59 13.56 -0.64
N LYS A 152 -20.66 12.87 -0.23
CA LYS A 152 -21.42 11.98 -1.11
C LYS A 152 -21.96 12.72 -2.34
N ARG A 153 -22.45 13.96 -2.16
CA ARG A 153 -22.98 14.79 -3.25
C ARG A 153 -21.93 15.24 -4.27
N ILE A 154 -20.65 15.24 -3.91
CA ILE A 154 -19.53 15.58 -4.81
C ILE A 154 -18.95 14.32 -5.48
N GLY A 155 -19.40 13.12 -5.09
CA GLY A 155 -18.88 11.84 -5.60
C GLY A 155 -17.69 11.28 -4.79
N ASN A 156 -17.32 11.92 -3.68
CA ASN A 156 -16.25 11.45 -2.80
C ASN A 156 -16.75 10.36 -1.83
N ILE A 157 -17.22 9.23 -2.37
CA ILE A 157 -17.94 8.20 -1.59
C ILE A 157 -17.07 7.56 -0.51
N GLY A 158 -15.79 7.30 -0.80
CA GLY A 158 -14.86 6.76 0.20
C GLY A 158 -14.63 7.70 1.39
N SER A 159 -14.53 9.01 1.16
CA SER A 159 -14.45 10.01 2.23
C SER A 159 -15.76 10.15 2.98
N ALA A 160 -16.90 10.07 2.28
CA ALA A 160 -18.22 10.08 2.91
C ALA A 160 -18.42 8.88 3.86
N PHE A 161 -17.98 7.67 3.46
CA PHE A 161 -18.02 6.50 4.33
C PHE A 161 -17.14 6.67 5.58
N ARG A 162 -15.90 7.17 5.44
CA ARG A 162 -15.03 7.46 6.58
C ARG A 162 -15.67 8.43 7.57
N ASP A 163 -16.32 9.48 7.06
CA ASP A 163 -17.07 10.41 7.92
C ASP A 163 -18.25 9.72 8.62
N CYS A 164 -18.99 8.83 7.95
CA CYS A 164 -20.04 8.04 8.60
C CYS A 164 -19.50 7.10 9.69
N PHE A 165 -18.32 6.51 9.47
CA PHE A 165 -17.61 5.70 10.46
C PHE A 165 -17.32 6.51 11.73
N PHE A 166 -16.75 7.70 11.61
CA PHE A 166 -16.51 8.57 12.76
C PHE A 166 -17.81 9.04 13.41
N ALA A 167 -18.81 9.41 12.62
CA ALA A 167 -20.12 9.83 13.15
C ALA A 167 -20.74 8.74 14.05
N ARG A 168 -20.71 7.47 13.61
CA ARG A 168 -21.17 6.33 14.40
C ARG A 168 -20.28 6.08 15.63
N LYS A 169 -18.96 6.27 15.52
CA LYS A 169 -18.03 6.13 16.65
C LYS A 169 -18.34 7.13 17.78
N PHE A 170 -18.71 8.36 17.43
CA PHE A 170 -19.08 9.40 18.40
C PHE A 170 -20.47 9.18 19.00
N ASN A 171 -21.46 8.90 18.16
CA ASN A 171 -22.82 8.60 18.59
C ASN A 171 -23.36 7.42 17.77
N PRO A 172 -23.36 6.20 18.33
CA PRO A 172 -23.87 5.02 17.63
C PRO A 172 -25.39 5.06 17.42
N ASP A 173 -26.13 5.91 18.16
CA ASP A 173 -27.58 6.08 17.99
C ASP A 173 -27.94 6.89 16.73
N ASN A 174 -26.97 7.54 16.08
CA ASN A 174 -27.18 8.34 14.88
C ASN A 174 -27.50 7.46 13.64
N MET A 175 -28.76 7.04 13.51
CA MET A 175 -29.26 6.24 12.39
C MET A 175 -28.98 6.88 11.02
N LYS A 176 -29.04 8.22 10.92
CA LYS A 176 -28.75 8.92 9.67
C LYS A 176 -27.31 8.70 9.20
N ALA A 177 -26.36 8.60 10.13
CA ALA A 177 -24.98 8.25 9.81
C ALA A 177 -24.85 6.77 9.42
N VAL A 178 -25.56 5.87 10.08
CA VAL A 178 -25.56 4.43 9.78
C VAL A 178 -26.10 4.17 8.37
N ILE A 179 -27.28 4.71 8.05
CA ILE A 179 -27.93 4.57 6.74
C ILE A 179 -27.03 5.14 5.65
N ARG A 180 -26.50 6.36 5.84
CA ARG A 180 -25.59 6.98 4.87
C ARG A 180 -24.30 6.18 4.69
N GLY A 181 -23.75 5.61 5.76
CA GLY A 181 -22.59 4.73 5.69
C GLY A 181 -22.88 3.48 4.86
N ALA A 182 -24.03 2.85 5.07
CA ALA A 182 -24.48 1.71 4.29
C ALA A 182 -24.70 2.06 2.81
N GLU A 183 -25.36 3.19 2.51
CA GLU A 183 -25.50 3.70 1.14
C GLU A 183 -24.12 3.87 0.47
N CYS A 184 -23.14 4.44 1.16
CA CYS A 184 -21.79 4.63 0.64
C CYS A 184 -21.10 3.28 0.35
N LEU A 185 -21.27 2.28 1.22
CA LEU A 185 -20.69 0.95 1.02
C LEU A 185 -21.35 0.21 -0.16
N VAL A 186 -22.66 0.35 -0.34
CA VAL A 186 -23.38 -0.18 -1.50
C VAL A 186 -22.85 0.48 -2.79
N GLU A 187 -22.68 1.80 -2.79
CA GLU A 187 -22.16 2.56 -3.94
C GLU A 187 -20.69 2.22 -4.26
N LEU A 188 -19.87 1.89 -3.25
CA LEU A 188 -18.49 1.40 -3.43
C LEU A 188 -18.40 -0.07 -3.86
N GLY A 189 -19.54 -0.77 -3.97
CA GLY A 189 -19.56 -2.21 -4.25
C GLY A 189 -18.88 -3.04 -3.17
N ARG A 190 -19.03 -2.64 -1.90
CA ARG A 190 -18.48 -3.28 -0.68
C ARG A 190 -19.61 -3.91 0.15
N GLY A 191 -20.35 -4.85 -0.43
CA GLY A 191 -21.41 -5.64 0.18
C GLY A 191 -21.03 -6.35 1.48
N LYS A 192 -19.87 -7.03 1.56
CA LYS A 192 -19.45 -7.72 2.80
C LYS A 192 -19.35 -6.75 3.98
N GLN A 193 -18.62 -5.65 3.77
CA GLN A 193 -18.47 -4.60 4.77
C GLN A 193 -19.81 -3.93 5.10
N CYS A 194 -20.71 -3.76 4.12
CA CYS A 194 -22.04 -3.21 4.36
C CYS A 194 -22.89 -4.11 5.25
N MET A 195 -22.85 -5.43 5.04
CA MET A 195 -23.54 -6.39 5.91
C MET A 195 -23.03 -6.32 7.35
N ASP A 196 -21.71 -6.31 7.54
CA ASP A 196 -21.10 -6.23 8.88
C ASP A 196 -21.41 -4.88 9.54
N TRP A 197 -21.37 -3.80 8.76
CA TRP A 197 -21.72 -2.45 9.20
C TRP A 197 -23.16 -2.39 9.74
N LEU A 198 -24.13 -2.94 9.00
CA LEU A 198 -25.54 -2.96 9.39
C LEU A 198 -25.82 -3.93 10.53
N LYS A 199 -25.22 -5.13 10.53
CA LYS A 199 -25.35 -6.11 11.62
C LYS A 199 -24.86 -5.54 12.95
N GLY A 200 -23.64 -4.99 12.97
CA GLY A 200 -23.10 -4.37 14.18
C GLY A 200 -23.93 -3.18 14.66
N SER A 201 -24.65 -2.50 13.76
CA SER A 201 -25.58 -1.44 14.16
C SER A 201 -26.85 -2.02 14.79
N LYS A 202 -27.45 -3.04 14.17
CA LYS A 202 -28.63 -3.74 14.71
C LYS A 202 -28.36 -4.38 16.07
N GLU A 203 -27.18 -4.94 16.27
CA GLU A 203 -26.74 -5.51 17.57
C GLU A 203 -26.63 -4.44 18.65
N TYR A 204 -25.99 -3.31 18.34
CA TYR A 204 -25.94 -2.17 19.25
C TYR A 204 -27.34 -1.67 19.61
N TYR A 205 -28.23 -1.50 18.64
CA TYR A 205 -29.60 -1.07 18.90
C TYR A 205 -30.41 -2.08 19.71
N LYS A 206 -30.22 -3.39 19.49
CA LYS A 206 -30.86 -4.43 20.32
C LYS A 206 -30.40 -4.34 21.77
N ALA A 207 -29.12 -4.09 22.02
CA ALA A 207 -28.59 -3.89 23.36
C ALA A 207 -29.09 -2.58 24.00
N ALA A 208 -29.19 -1.50 23.20
CA ALA A 208 -29.68 -0.21 23.66
C ALA A 208 -31.21 -0.17 23.90
N LYS A 209 -32.00 -1.00 23.18
CA LYS A 209 -33.47 -1.08 23.24
C LYS A 209 -34.04 -1.44 24.63
N CYS A 210 -33.20 -1.78 25.60
CA CYS A 210 -33.58 -1.70 27.02
C CYS A 210 -34.04 -0.29 27.42
N ILE A 211 -33.81 0.73 26.59
CA ILE A 211 -34.25 2.12 26.77
C ILE A 211 -35.19 2.50 25.61
N SER A 212 -36.40 2.95 25.97
CA SER A 212 -37.56 3.16 25.10
C SER A 212 -37.55 4.51 24.34
N TYR A 213 -38.37 4.58 23.26
CA TYR A 213 -38.72 5.68 22.31
C TYR A 213 -37.73 6.01 21.16
N ASN A 214 -38.10 6.12 19.87
CA ASN A 214 -39.28 6.74 19.23
C ASN A 214 -39.86 5.96 18.01
N HIS A 215 -41.11 6.25 17.66
CA HIS A 215 -41.97 5.57 16.67
C HIS A 215 -41.60 5.76 15.17
N THR A 216 -40.57 6.56 14.85
CA THR A 216 -40.21 6.91 13.45
C THR A 216 -39.41 5.82 12.73
N HIS A 217 -39.07 4.72 13.41
CA HIS A 217 -38.13 3.72 12.91
C HIS A 217 -38.65 2.78 11.81
N LYS A 218 -39.96 2.66 11.53
CA LYS A 218 -40.42 1.64 10.57
C LYS A 218 -39.90 1.89 9.15
N ALA A 219 -40.02 3.12 8.64
CA ALA A 219 -39.52 3.47 7.30
C ALA A 219 -37.99 3.34 7.21
N ASP A 220 -37.28 3.71 8.28
CA ASP A 220 -35.83 3.56 8.36
C ASP A 220 -35.42 2.09 8.44
N ASP A 221 -36.17 1.23 9.15
CA ASP A 221 -35.91 -0.21 9.25
C ASP A 221 -36.17 -0.92 7.91
N ASP A 222 -37.27 -0.59 7.22
CA ASP A 222 -37.58 -1.09 5.88
C ASP A 222 -36.45 -0.72 4.89
N TYR A 223 -35.95 0.53 4.96
CA TYR A 223 -34.84 0.96 4.11
C TYR A 223 -33.50 0.30 4.48
N VAL A 224 -33.23 0.10 5.77
CA VAL A 224 -32.05 -0.66 6.23
C VAL A 224 -32.11 -2.11 5.75
N ASN A 225 -33.30 -2.73 5.75
CA ASN A 225 -33.49 -4.07 5.22
C ASN A 225 -33.27 -4.10 3.70
N GLU A 226 -33.77 -3.11 2.95
CA GLU A 226 -33.50 -2.97 1.52
C GLU A 226 -31.99 -2.84 1.22
N LEU A 227 -31.27 -2.02 1.98
CA LEU A 227 -29.82 -1.87 1.88
C LEU A 227 -29.08 -3.17 2.22
N TYR A 228 -29.59 -3.94 3.18
CA TYR A 228 -29.02 -5.22 3.56
C TYR A 228 -29.17 -6.27 2.44
N GLU A 229 -30.33 -6.34 1.78
CA GLU A 229 -30.54 -7.21 0.61
C GLU A 229 -29.61 -6.83 -0.56
N LYS A 230 -29.47 -5.52 -0.83
CA LYS A 230 -28.48 -5.01 -1.81
C LYS A 230 -27.05 -5.42 -1.45
N ALA A 231 -26.70 -5.36 -0.16
CA ALA A 231 -25.39 -5.76 0.33
C ALA A 231 -25.11 -7.27 0.16
N GLN A 232 -26.11 -8.12 0.39
CA GLN A 232 -26.00 -9.57 0.14
C GLN A 232 -25.70 -9.86 -1.33
N HIS A 233 -26.45 -9.23 -2.25
CA HIS A 233 -26.20 -9.38 -3.68
C HIS A 233 -24.79 -8.91 -4.08
N LEU A 234 -24.34 -7.77 -3.56
CA LEU A 234 -22.98 -7.27 -3.80
C LEU A 234 -21.90 -8.21 -3.25
N ALA A 235 -22.12 -8.83 -2.09
CA ALA A 235 -21.17 -9.78 -1.52
C ALA A 235 -20.98 -11.02 -2.40
N LEU A 236 -22.06 -11.54 -3.01
CA LEU A 236 -21.97 -12.63 -3.98
C LEU A 236 -21.15 -12.22 -5.23
N ILE A 237 -21.30 -10.97 -5.68
CA ILE A 237 -20.52 -10.41 -6.79
C ILE A 237 -19.04 -10.26 -6.40
N GLU A 238 -18.75 -9.78 -5.20
CA GLU A 238 -17.39 -9.69 -4.67
C GLU A 238 -16.69 -11.05 -4.64
N ASP A 239 -17.36 -12.08 -4.09
CA ASP A 239 -16.82 -13.45 -4.03
C ASP A 239 -16.56 -14.03 -5.42
N ARG A 240 -17.45 -13.75 -6.37
CA ARG A 240 -17.26 -14.14 -7.77
C ARG A 240 -16.06 -13.42 -8.38
N ASN A 241 -15.96 -12.11 -8.21
CA ASN A 241 -14.88 -11.30 -8.76
C ASN A 241 -13.52 -11.64 -8.13
N GLU A 242 -13.50 -11.98 -6.85
CA GLU A 242 -12.30 -12.46 -6.16
C GLU A 242 -11.84 -13.82 -6.69
N ARG A 243 -12.76 -14.79 -6.84
CA ARG A 243 -12.44 -16.09 -7.46
C ARG A 243 -11.90 -15.93 -8.88
N LYS A 244 -12.53 -15.07 -9.67
CA LYS A 244 -12.07 -14.77 -11.03
C LYS A 244 -10.67 -14.16 -11.02
N ARG A 245 -10.40 -13.15 -10.20
CA ARG A 245 -9.06 -12.53 -10.08
C ARG A 245 -7.99 -13.54 -9.69
N ARG A 246 -8.25 -14.42 -8.72
CA ARG A 246 -7.31 -15.48 -8.32
C ARG A 246 -7.03 -16.46 -9.46
N HIS A 247 -8.07 -16.88 -10.16
CA HIS A 247 -7.93 -17.79 -11.29
C HIS A 247 -7.17 -17.15 -12.46
N ASP A 248 -7.48 -15.89 -12.79
CA ASP A 248 -6.79 -15.15 -13.86
C ASP A 248 -5.32 -14.92 -13.50
N TYR A 249 -5.00 -14.63 -12.22
CA TYR A 249 -3.63 -14.56 -11.71
C TYR A 249 -2.86 -15.88 -11.86
N VAL A 250 -3.47 -17.02 -11.48
CA VAL A 250 -2.83 -18.33 -11.62
C VAL A 250 -2.56 -18.66 -13.09
N LYS A 251 -3.50 -18.34 -13.99
CA LYS A 251 -3.30 -18.50 -15.44
C LYS A 251 -2.14 -17.65 -15.96
N ASP A 252 -2.13 -16.36 -15.60
CA ASP A 252 -1.05 -15.43 -15.97
C ASP A 252 0.32 -15.94 -15.49
N LEU A 253 0.41 -16.35 -14.22
CA LEU A 253 1.63 -16.87 -13.64
C LEU A 253 2.11 -18.16 -14.33
N THR A 254 1.18 -19.05 -14.68
CA THR A 254 1.49 -20.29 -15.41
C THR A 254 2.03 -19.99 -16.82
N GLU A 255 1.43 -19.02 -17.52
CA GLU A 255 1.87 -18.57 -18.85
C GLU A 255 3.27 -17.95 -18.78
N LYS A 256 3.52 -17.07 -17.81
CA LYS A 256 4.83 -16.48 -17.55
C LYS A 256 5.87 -17.54 -17.25
N GLN A 257 5.57 -18.48 -16.36
CA GLN A 257 6.49 -19.57 -16.01
C GLN A 257 6.84 -20.43 -17.22
N ARG A 258 5.86 -20.74 -18.07
CA ARG A 258 6.09 -21.48 -19.32
C ARG A 258 7.04 -20.72 -20.25
N LEU A 259 6.82 -19.41 -20.43
CA LEU A 259 7.63 -18.56 -21.27
C LEU A 259 9.08 -18.44 -20.76
N LEU A 260 9.26 -18.13 -19.47
CA LEU A 260 10.60 -17.99 -18.87
C LEU A 260 11.36 -19.32 -18.87
N SER A 261 10.68 -20.44 -18.64
CA SER A 261 11.29 -21.76 -18.77
C SER A 261 11.76 -22.02 -20.20
N ALA A 262 10.98 -21.60 -21.21
CA ALA A 262 11.36 -21.72 -22.60
C ALA A 262 12.59 -20.87 -22.95
N PHE A 263 12.69 -19.64 -22.43
CA PHE A 263 13.88 -18.79 -22.56
C PHE A 263 15.11 -19.41 -21.90
N LYS A 264 14.95 -19.92 -20.67
CA LYS A 264 16.04 -20.55 -19.91
C LYS A 264 16.63 -21.76 -20.63
N VAL A 265 15.77 -22.63 -21.20
CA VAL A 265 16.21 -23.82 -21.95
C VAL A 265 17.00 -23.47 -23.21
N ARG A 266 16.73 -22.30 -23.81
CA ARG A 266 17.35 -21.83 -25.05
C ARG A 266 18.51 -20.86 -24.80
N ASP A 267 18.87 -20.61 -23.55
CA ASP A 267 19.94 -19.68 -23.17
C ASP A 267 19.81 -18.29 -23.84
N ILE A 268 18.56 -17.79 -23.93
CA ILE A 268 18.28 -16.52 -24.58
C ILE A 268 18.86 -15.39 -23.72
N ASN A 269 19.50 -14.41 -24.35
CA ASN A 269 20.05 -13.25 -23.65
C ASN A 269 19.21 -12.00 -23.92
N PHE A 270 18.73 -11.35 -22.86
CA PHE A 270 17.95 -10.12 -22.95
C PHE A 270 18.69 -8.90 -22.43
N ARG A 271 18.33 -7.73 -22.96
CA ARG A 271 18.69 -6.43 -22.41
C ARG A 271 17.43 -5.58 -22.20
N PRO A 272 17.13 -5.15 -20.95
CA PRO A 272 17.82 -5.53 -19.70
C PRO A 272 17.73 -7.04 -19.41
N PRO A 273 18.66 -7.61 -18.60
CA PRO A 273 18.62 -9.02 -18.25
C PRO A 273 17.31 -9.41 -17.57
N LEU A 274 16.75 -10.56 -17.93
CA LEU A 274 15.54 -11.11 -17.31
C LEU A 274 15.91 -12.18 -16.27
N CYS A 275 15.19 -12.18 -15.15
CA CYS A 275 15.30 -13.24 -14.14
C CYS A 275 14.31 -14.37 -14.48
N TYR A 276 14.83 -15.56 -14.81
CA TYR A 276 13.98 -16.69 -15.22
C TYR A 276 13.37 -17.47 -14.05
N ASP A 277 13.96 -17.38 -12.86
CA ASP A 277 13.57 -18.21 -11.72
C ASP A 277 12.39 -17.64 -10.93
N ASN A 278 12.10 -16.34 -11.08
CA ASN A 278 11.05 -15.65 -10.33
C ASN A 278 9.96 -15.09 -11.28
N PRO A 279 9.02 -15.92 -11.76
CA PRO A 279 7.97 -15.49 -12.69
C PRO A 279 7.01 -14.44 -12.11
N GLU A 280 6.94 -14.31 -10.78
CA GLU A 280 6.11 -13.32 -10.09
C GLU A 280 6.60 -11.88 -10.32
N PHE A 281 7.91 -11.68 -10.50
CA PHE A 281 8.51 -10.37 -10.76
C PHE A 281 8.62 -10.05 -12.25
N PHE A 282 8.25 -10.99 -13.12
CA PHE A 282 8.25 -10.78 -14.55
C PHE A 282 6.99 -10.02 -14.98
N GLU A 283 7.19 -8.91 -15.67
CA GLU A 283 6.14 -8.12 -16.28
C GLU A 283 6.16 -8.30 -17.81
N TRP A 284 4.98 -8.45 -18.41
CA TRP A 284 4.85 -8.58 -19.86
C TRP A 284 5.47 -7.41 -20.62
N SER A 285 5.45 -6.20 -20.02
CA SER A 285 6.06 -4.97 -20.54
C SER A 285 7.54 -5.13 -20.92
N GLN A 286 8.26 -6.09 -20.32
CA GLN A 286 9.69 -6.32 -20.57
C GLN A 286 9.97 -7.02 -21.91
N VAL A 287 8.96 -7.68 -22.49
CA VAL A 287 9.05 -8.40 -23.78
C VAL A 287 7.99 -7.93 -24.79
N GLU A 288 7.26 -6.88 -24.45
CA GLU A 288 6.26 -6.26 -25.31
C GLU A 288 6.91 -5.27 -26.26
N VAL A 289 6.58 -5.41 -27.55
CA VAL A 289 7.09 -4.59 -28.63
C VAL A 289 6.02 -3.61 -29.06
N GLN A 290 6.31 -2.32 -28.86
CA GLN A 290 5.46 -1.21 -29.30
C GLN A 290 6.20 -0.38 -30.34
N LEU A 291 5.84 -0.57 -31.61
CA LEU A 291 6.39 0.21 -32.73
C LEU A 291 5.25 0.99 -33.41
N PRO A 292 5.47 2.25 -33.84
CA PRO A 292 4.43 3.06 -34.49
C PRO A 292 3.80 2.42 -35.74
N VAL A 293 4.53 1.52 -36.39
CA VAL A 293 4.09 0.78 -37.59
C VAL A 293 3.10 -0.34 -37.23
N LEU A 294 3.13 -0.83 -35.99
CA LEU A 294 2.26 -1.90 -35.50
C LEU A 294 0.92 -1.32 -35.03
N ARG A 295 -0.18 -2.01 -35.35
CA ARG A 295 -1.54 -1.60 -34.92
C ARG A 295 -1.82 -1.95 -33.46
N LYS A 296 -1.06 -2.89 -32.91
CA LYS A 296 -1.22 -3.48 -31.58
C LYS A 296 0.16 -3.80 -31.02
N THR A 297 0.23 -3.92 -29.71
CA THR A 297 1.42 -4.45 -29.03
C THR A 297 1.59 -5.91 -29.42
N GLU A 298 2.77 -6.25 -29.92
CA GLU A 298 3.17 -7.63 -30.20
C GLU A 298 4.11 -8.12 -29.10
N ARG A 299 4.21 -9.43 -28.90
CA ARG A 299 5.13 -10.01 -27.91
C ARG A 299 5.51 -11.43 -28.31
N VAL A 300 6.67 -11.88 -27.86
CA VAL A 300 7.05 -13.29 -27.93
C VAL A 300 6.12 -14.14 -27.08
N TYR A 301 5.72 -15.31 -27.59
CA TYR A 301 4.89 -16.26 -26.87
C TYR A 301 5.31 -17.71 -27.15
N VAL A 302 4.93 -18.62 -26.25
CA VAL A 302 5.14 -20.07 -26.42
C VAL A 302 3.84 -20.72 -26.85
N ASP A 303 3.86 -21.45 -27.96
CA ASP A 303 2.70 -22.21 -28.43
C ASP A 303 2.47 -23.50 -27.63
N ASN A 304 1.47 -24.29 -28.02
CA ASN A 304 1.15 -25.55 -27.35
C ASN A 304 2.22 -26.63 -27.50
N CYS A 305 3.04 -26.57 -28.55
CA CYS A 305 4.16 -27.48 -28.81
C CYS A 305 5.42 -27.07 -28.03
N GLY A 306 5.40 -25.94 -27.32
CA GLY A 306 6.57 -25.44 -26.59
C GLY A 306 7.54 -24.67 -27.49
N ILE A 307 7.11 -24.28 -28.69
CA ILE A 307 7.90 -23.52 -29.67
C ILE A 307 7.66 -22.04 -29.41
N LEU A 308 8.74 -21.25 -29.43
CA LEU A 308 8.64 -19.79 -29.33
C LEU A 308 8.30 -19.17 -30.69
N HIS A 309 7.39 -18.21 -30.64
CA HIS A 309 7.05 -17.37 -31.78
C HIS A 309 7.45 -15.93 -31.47
N TRP A 310 8.23 -15.34 -32.37
CA TRP A 310 8.90 -14.08 -32.16
C TRP A 310 8.38 -13.02 -33.13
N PRO A 311 8.12 -11.78 -32.65
CA PRO A 311 8.20 -10.63 -33.52
C PRO A 311 9.69 -10.38 -33.84
N ILE A 312 10.05 -10.22 -35.11
CA ILE A 312 11.44 -10.03 -35.54
C ILE A 312 11.53 -8.74 -36.34
N LEU A 313 12.49 -7.88 -35.97
CA LEU A 313 12.87 -6.72 -36.76
C LEU A 313 13.96 -7.13 -37.75
N VAL A 314 13.66 -7.00 -39.03
CA VAL A 314 14.59 -7.30 -40.12
C VAL A 314 15.05 -5.99 -40.72
N GLN A 315 16.34 -5.73 -40.62
CA GLN A 315 16.98 -4.55 -41.16
C GLN A 315 17.78 -4.93 -42.40
N TYR A 316 17.75 -4.06 -43.40
CA TYR A 316 18.55 -4.18 -44.61
C TYR A 316 19.43 -2.93 -44.69
N PRO A 317 20.57 -2.90 -43.97
CA PRO A 317 21.36 -1.68 -43.80
C PRO A 317 21.81 -1.08 -45.13
N GLU A 318 22.19 -1.91 -46.10
CA GLU A 318 22.57 -1.50 -47.46
C GLU A 318 21.51 -0.66 -48.19
N VAL A 319 20.22 -0.84 -47.87
CA VAL A 319 19.12 -0.09 -48.51
C VAL A 319 18.38 0.84 -47.54
N GLY A 320 18.80 0.89 -46.27
CA GLY A 320 18.12 1.65 -45.22
C GLY A 320 16.65 1.25 -45.01
N LYS A 321 16.27 0.00 -45.35
CA LYS A 321 14.90 -0.50 -45.17
C LYS A 321 14.81 -1.35 -43.92
N VAL A 322 13.63 -1.32 -43.30
CA VAL A 322 13.27 -2.20 -42.20
C VAL A 322 11.97 -2.92 -42.53
N ASN A 323 11.86 -4.17 -42.10
CA ASN A 323 10.65 -4.96 -42.15
C ASN A 323 10.41 -5.56 -40.77
N ILE A 324 9.15 -5.77 -40.40
CA ILE A 324 8.78 -6.39 -39.13
C ILE A 324 7.97 -7.64 -39.45
N ILE A 325 8.45 -8.78 -38.97
CA ILE A 325 7.68 -10.00 -38.93
C ILE A 325 7.02 -10.02 -37.56
N THR A 326 5.68 -10.11 -37.50
CA THR A 326 4.96 -10.06 -36.22
C THR A 326 4.90 -11.41 -35.52
N ASP A 327 5.00 -12.50 -36.28
CA ASP A 327 4.82 -13.87 -35.79
C ASP A 327 5.74 -14.81 -36.59
N CYS A 328 6.88 -15.18 -35.99
CA CYS A 328 7.86 -16.07 -36.61
C CYS A 328 8.20 -17.22 -35.66
N SER A 329 7.88 -18.45 -36.07
CA SER A 329 8.27 -19.64 -35.32
C SER A 329 9.79 -19.78 -35.32
N GLU A 330 10.35 -20.05 -34.14
CA GLU A 330 11.78 -20.24 -33.99
C GLU A 330 12.34 -21.47 -34.73
N GLU A 331 11.46 -22.40 -35.16
CA GLU A 331 11.83 -23.60 -35.93
C GLU A 331 12.05 -23.29 -37.42
N ASN A 332 11.59 -22.13 -37.90
CA ASN A 332 11.84 -21.73 -39.28
C ASN A 332 13.34 -21.50 -39.49
N SER A 333 13.83 -21.91 -40.66
CA SER A 333 15.16 -21.51 -41.10
C SER A 333 15.12 -20.10 -41.69
N ILE A 334 16.26 -19.42 -41.65
CA ILE A 334 16.41 -18.08 -42.21
C ILE A 334 16.23 -18.10 -43.73
N THR A 335 16.66 -19.18 -44.40
CA THR A 335 16.41 -19.38 -45.83
C THR A 335 14.92 -19.44 -46.15
N ASP A 336 14.15 -20.21 -45.36
CA ASP A 336 12.72 -20.36 -45.63
C ASP A 336 11.96 -19.05 -45.47
N MET A 337 12.42 -18.15 -44.59
CA MET A 337 11.81 -16.83 -44.39
C MET A 337 12.27 -15.77 -45.39
N PHE A 338 13.53 -15.77 -45.81
CA PHE A 338 14.12 -14.66 -46.58
C PHE A 338 14.61 -15.03 -47.99
N GLY A 339 14.41 -16.27 -48.43
CA GLY A 339 14.77 -16.73 -49.76
C GLY A 339 14.24 -15.80 -50.86
N PHE A 340 15.17 -15.22 -51.63
CA PHE A 340 15.01 -14.35 -52.81
C PHE A 340 14.69 -12.86 -52.57
N TYR A 341 15.66 -12.08 -52.10
CA TYR A 341 15.67 -10.62 -52.29
C TYR A 341 17.03 -10.10 -52.76
N GLU A 342 17.14 -9.83 -54.07
CA GLU A 342 18.24 -9.05 -54.66
C GLU A 342 17.85 -7.58 -54.69
N GLN A 343 18.57 -6.70 -53.98
CA GLN A 343 18.62 -5.26 -54.33
C GLN A 343 19.80 -4.54 -53.63
N ARG A 344 20.35 -3.56 -54.36
CA ARG A 344 21.60 -2.82 -54.13
C ARG A 344 21.36 -1.57 -53.27
N THR A 345 22.34 -1.17 -52.43
CA THR A 345 22.87 0.22 -52.21
C THR A 345 23.86 0.27 -51.00
N PRO A 346 24.49 1.43 -50.66
CA PRO A 346 25.65 1.50 -49.75
C PRO A 346 25.46 2.29 -48.42
N HIS A 347 26.47 2.10 -47.55
CA HIS A 347 26.85 2.78 -46.27
C HIS A 347 26.21 2.19 -44.98
N ASP A 348 26.88 1.75 -43.92
CA ASP A 348 28.22 1.76 -43.28
C ASP A 348 28.16 2.47 -41.91
N ASP A 349 28.28 1.68 -40.84
CA ASP A 349 28.79 2.08 -39.52
C ASP A 349 28.98 0.84 -38.62
N THR A 350 30.09 0.79 -37.87
CA THR A 350 30.68 -0.42 -37.28
C THR A 350 29.99 -0.92 -36.01
N THR A 351 29.54 -2.18 -36.00
CA THR A 351 29.09 -2.95 -34.81
C THR A 351 29.41 -4.44 -35.02
N PHE A 352 29.58 -5.20 -33.93
CA PHE A 352 29.80 -6.65 -33.99
C PHE A 352 28.55 -7.36 -34.49
N ASN A 353 28.69 -8.20 -35.52
CA ASN A 353 27.57 -8.90 -36.15
C ASN A 353 27.80 -10.41 -36.11
N ALA A 354 26.78 -11.18 -35.74
CA ALA A 354 26.78 -12.64 -35.89
C ALA A 354 26.27 -13.01 -37.29
N GLU A 355 27.00 -13.86 -38.02
CA GLU A 355 26.52 -14.49 -39.25
C GLU A 355 25.57 -15.61 -38.89
N LEU A 356 24.37 -15.53 -39.43
CA LEU A 356 23.42 -16.62 -39.36
C LEU A 356 23.48 -17.38 -40.68
N MET A 357 23.83 -18.67 -40.63
CA MET A 357 23.94 -19.47 -41.85
C MET A 357 22.55 -19.62 -42.47
N PRO A 358 22.44 -19.78 -43.80
CA PRO A 358 21.14 -19.86 -44.45
C PRO A 358 20.23 -20.95 -43.86
N TRP A 359 20.80 -22.09 -43.48
CA TRP A 359 20.09 -23.24 -42.88
C TRP A 359 19.92 -23.16 -41.37
N THR A 360 20.45 -22.13 -40.70
CA THR A 360 20.30 -21.94 -39.26
C THR A 360 18.85 -21.62 -38.93
N ARG A 361 18.32 -22.30 -37.91
CA ARG A 361 16.99 -22.01 -37.36
C ARG A 361 17.06 -20.78 -36.46
N PHE A 362 15.97 -20.00 -36.39
CA PHE A 362 15.94 -18.85 -35.47
C PHE A 362 16.20 -19.24 -34.01
N ARG A 363 15.77 -20.43 -33.58
CA ARG A 363 16.10 -20.96 -32.25
C ARG A 363 17.62 -20.96 -32.03
N GLU A 364 18.36 -21.55 -32.95
CA GLU A 364 19.82 -21.64 -32.86
C GLU A 364 20.45 -20.25 -32.94
N ALA A 365 19.96 -19.41 -33.85
CA ALA A 365 20.41 -18.03 -34.04
C ALA A 365 20.31 -17.18 -32.76
N PHE A 366 19.16 -17.22 -32.09
CA PHE A 366 18.90 -16.42 -30.89
C PHE A 366 19.56 -16.98 -29.63
N SER A 367 20.03 -18.22 -29.68
CA SER A 367 20.78 -18.88 -28.60
C SER A 367 22.29 -18.67 -28.72
N ILE A 368 22.78 -18.00 -29.77
CA ILE A 368 24.21 -17.73 -29.95
C ILE A 368 24.71 -16.85 -28.78
N PRO A 369 25.79 -17.24 -28.08
CA PRO A 369 26.37 -16.42 -27.00
C PRO A 369 26.69 -15.00 -27.49
N GLY A 370 26.03 -13.98 -26.92
CA GLY A 370 26.21 -12.58 -27.35
C GLY A 370 25.17 -12.06 -28.33
N PHE A 371 24.26 -12.90 -28.85
CA PHE A 371 23.04 -12.41 -29.48
C PHE A 371 22.11 -11.89 -28.39
N ILE A 372 21.88 -10.57 -28.37
CA ILE A 372 21.11 -9.90 -27.31
C ILE A 372 19.78 -9.40 -27.87
N ILE A 373 18.69 -9.85 -27.27
CA ILE A 373 17.34 -9.39 -27.59
C ILE A 373 17.00 -8.18 -26.71
N VAL A 374 16.59 -7.08 -27.34
CA VAL A 374 16.14 -5.88 -26.63
C VAL A 374 14.61 -5.87 -26.63
N GLN A 375 14.00 -5.79 -25.45
CA GLN A 375 12.54 -5.69 -25.28
C GLN A 375 11.72 -6.80 -26.00
N GLY A 376 12.26 -8.01 -26.12
CA GLY A 376 11.57 -9.10 -26.82
C GLY A 376 11.57 -9.02 -28.35
N LEU A 377 12.34 -8.11 -28.95
CA LEU A 377 12.46 -7.93 -30.39
C LEU A 377 13.86 -8.33 -30.91
N PRO A 378 14.07 -9.59 -31.32
CA PRO A 378 15.25 -9.95 -32.09
C PRO A 378 15.40 -9.06 -33.32
N THR A 379 16.60 -8.52 -33.51
CA THR A 379 16.93 -7.70 -34.68
C THR A 379 17.93 -8.46 -35.54
N ILE A 380 17.61 -8.62 -36.82
CA ILE A 380 18.44 -9.33 -37.79
C ILE A 380 18.81 -8.36 -38.90
N GLN A 381 20.10 -8.28 -39.22
CA GLN A 381 20.60 -7.49 -40.34
C GLN A 381 20.97 -8.41 -41.49
N ILE A 382 20.44 -8.13 -42.68
CA ILE A 382 20.71 -8.91 -43.88
C ILE A 382 21.63 -8.10 -44.80
N TYR A 383 22.76 -8.71 -45.15
CA TYR A 383 23.78 -8.14 -46.05
C TYR A 383 23.94 -9.01 -47.30
N THR A 384 24.30 -8.37 -48.40
CA THR A 384 24.75 -9.04 -49.61
C THR A 384 26.11 -9.68 -49.35
N LYS A 385 26.34 -10.85 -49.97
CA LYS A 385 27.62 -11.56 -49.86
C LYS A 385 28.82 -10.69 -50.18
N LYS A 386 28.71 -9.85 -51.22
CA LYS A 386 29.76 -8.92 -51.64
C LYS A 386 30.05 -7.87 -50.57
N HIS A 387 29.02 -7.30 -49.95
CA HIS A 387 29.21 -6.32 -48.87
C HIS A 387 29.85 -6.98 -47.65
N ALA A 388 29.39 -8.18 -47.27
CA ALA A 388 29.93 -8.90 -46.15
C ALA A 388 31.42 -9.24 -46.33
N GLU A 389 31.81 -9.77 -47.49
CA GLU A 389 33.22 -10.06 -47.81
C GLU A 389 34.10 -8.80 -47.86
N ALA A 390 33.52 -7.66 -48.28
CA ALA A 390 34.24 -6.39 -48.36
C ALA A 390 34.46 -5.77 -46.98
N ASN A 391 33.45 -5.79 -46.10
CA ASN A 391 33.43 -4.98 -44.87
C ASN A 391 33.58 -5.78 -43.58
N PHE A 392 33.38 -7.09 -43.58
CA PHE A 392 33.48 -7.90 -42.37
C PHE A 392 34.68 -8.85 -42.40
N VAL A 393 35.30 -9.07 -41.24
CA VAL A 393 36.28 -10.14 -41.01
C VAL A 393 35.70 -11.10 -39.99
N ARG A 394 35.74 -12.39 -40.31
CA ARG A 394 35.38 -13.45 -39.38
C ARG A 394 36.43 -13.53 -38.26
N VAL A 395 36.01 -13.39 -37.02
CA VAL A 395 36.89 -13.42 -35.84
C VAL A 395 36.95 -14.82 -35.26
N GLU A 396 35.81 -15.37 -34.84
CA GLU A 396 35.66 -16.71 -34.27
C GLU A 396 34.29 -17.27 -34.66
N ASP A 397 34.21 -18.56 -34.97
CA ASP A 397 32.95 -19.26 -35.31
C ASP A 397 32.03 -18.47 -36.24
N CYS A 398 30.91 -17.93 -35.75
CA CYS A 398 29.94 -17.17 -36.53
C CYS A 398 30.04 -15.65 -36.29
N PHE A 399 31.06 -15.15 -35.59
CA PHE A 399 31.19 -13.73 -35.24
C PHE A 399 32.07 -12.97 -36.22
N TYR A 400 31.61 -11.78 -36.57
CA TYR A 400 32.27 -10.88 -37.49
C TYR A 400 32.48 -9.50 -36.86
N ILE A 401 33.64 -8.92 -37.14
CA ILE A 401 33.94 -7.52 -36.89
C ILE A 401 33.94 -6.77 -38.20
N THR A 402 33.53 -5.50 -38.17
CA THR A 402 33.78 -4.61 -39.30
C THR A 402 35.28 -4.38 -39.45
N LYS A 403 35.76 -4.40 -40.70
CA LYS A 403 37.16 -4.21 -41.07
C LYS A 403 37.73 -2.86 -40.67
#